data_AF-J9UTW1-F1
#
_entry.id   AF-J9UTW1-F1
#
_cell.length_a   1.000
_cell.length_b   1.000
_cell.length_c   1.000
_cell.angle_alpha   90.00
_cell.angle_beta   90.00
_cell.angle_gamma   90.00
#
_symmetry.space_group_name_H-M   'P 1'
#
loop_
_entity.id
_entity.type
_entity.pdbx_description
1 polymer ?
#
loop_
_entity_poly.entity_id
_entity_poly.type
_entity_poly.pdbx_seq_one_letter_code
_entity_poly.pdbx_strand_id
1 'polypeptide(L)'
;MTKRKDRIITFIFVLVIIVLINAIVNQFTPFIDLTKDKVYSLSSGSKSLVKSLKEPLSVKFFLTPNLPPPFSTYEKYIKDLFAEYKSAAGKNISFEIIDASTNTIVANQYGITSTQINVLEKDQTSSKIAYMGLAFIYGDSIESIPFVRSTEGLEYNIDTIIRKLIDKNDKLSRLENNLNVYYISSPEVYELLPIGAIELIPDSIMQAVTEANKNLMNKVVFTHVDMSSPNQENEDIIKNLILKN
;
A
#
# COMPACT_ATOMS: atom_id res chain seq x y z
N MET A 1 56.13 -5.15 58.11
CA MET A 1 54.65 -5.29 58.14
C MET A 1 53.91 -4.55 57.02
N THR A 2 54.55 -3.67 56.24
CA THR A 2 53.93 -2.86 55.17
C THR A 2 53.49 -3.67 53.94
N LYS A 3 54.35 -4.57 53.43
CA LYS A 3 54.07 -5.39 52.22
C LYS A 3 52.80 -6.25 52.27
N ARG A 4 52.31 -6.64 53.46
CA ARG A 4 51.05 -7.39 53.62
C ARG A 4 49.84 -6.46 53.52
N LYS A 5 49.92 -5.26 54.09
CA LYS A 5 48.86 -4.24 54.01
C LYS A 5 48.71 -3.74 52.57
N ASP A 6 49.81 -3.52 51.87
CA ASP A 6 49.79 -3.09 50.46
C ASP A 6 49.13 -4.13 49.56
N ARG A 7 49.39 -5.43 49.78
CA ARG A 7 48.72 -6.52 49.04
C ARG A 7 47.22 -6.58 49.31
N ILE A 8 46.80 -6.35 50.55
CA ILE A 8 45.38 -6.34 50.93
C ILE A 8 44.68 -5.12 50.30
N ILE A 9 45.32 -3.95 50.32
CA ILE A 9 44.79 -2.74 49.69
C ILE A 9 44.66 -2.94 48.18
N THR A 10 45.68 -3.47 47.50
CA THR A 10 45.62 -3.76 46.07
C THR A 10 44.52 -4.78 45.75
N PHE A 11 44.36 -5.82 46.57
CA PHE A 11 43.32 -6.82 46.37
C PHE A 11 41.91 -6.23 46.49
N ILE A 12 41.66 -5.41 47.52
CA ILE A 12 40.39 -4.71 47.71
C ILE A 12 40.13 -3.76 46.54
N PHE A 13 41.16 -3.05 46.07
CA PHE A 13 41.04 -2.11 44.96
C PHE A 13 40.66 -2.81 43.64
N VAL A 14 41.29 -3.95 43.34
CA VAL A 14 40.95 -4.78 42.18
C VAL A 14 39.52 -5.33 42.30
N LEU A 15 39.12 -5.77 43.49
CA LEU A 15 37.76 -6.25 43.74
C LEU A 15 36.71 -5.16 43.46
N VAL A 16 36.94 -3.94 43.94
CA VAL A 16 36.07 -2.79 43.71
C VAL A 16 35.98 -2.46 42.22
N ILE A 17 37.11 -2.49 41.49
CA ILE A 17 37.11 -2.28 40.04
C ILE A 17 36.27 -3.34 39.32
N ILE A 18 36.39 -4.62 39.68
CA ILE A 18 35.61 -5.70 39.07
C ILE A 18 34.11 -5.50 39.32
N VAL A 19 33.72 -5.10 40.53
CA VAL A 19 32.32 -4.80 40.87
C VAL A 19 31.78 -3.61 40.07
N LEU A 20 32.57 -2.53 39.94
CA LEU A 20 32.19 -1.36 39.15
C LEU A 20 32.08 -1.67 37.66
N ILE A 21 33.00 -2.46 37.10
CA ILE A 21 32.93 -2.91 35.70
C ILE A 21 31.67 -3.75 35.48
N ASN A 22 31.36 -4.71 36.36
CA ASN A 22 30.15 -5.51 36.24
C ASN A 22 28.87 -4.68 36.38
N ALA A 23 28.85 -3.66 37.25
CA ALA A 23 27.72 -2.75 37.38
C ALA A 23 27.50 -1.93 36.10
N ILE A 24 28.57 -1.45 35.45
CA ILE A 24 28.50 -0.70 34.19
C ILE A 24 28.09 -1.62 33.03
N VAL A 25 28.63 -2.84 32.96
CA VAL A 25 28.29 -3.84 31.93
C VAL A 25 26.82 -4.28 32.04
N ASN A 26 26.26 -4.36 33.25
CA ASN A 26 24.84 -4.65 33.43
C ASN A 26 23.91 -3.47 33.10
N GLN A 27 24.42 -2.24 33.14
CA GLN A 27 23.65 -1.04 32.79
C GLN A 27 23.70 -0.74 31.28
N PHE A 28 24.77 -1.17 30.60
CA PHE A 28 24.97 -1.01 29.17
C PHE A 28 25.12 -2.38 28.49
N THR A 29 23.99 -2.93 28.05
CA THR A 29 23.96 -3.90 26.95
C THR A 29 23.76 -3.12 25.65
N PRO A 30 24.81 -2.65 24.96
CA PRO A 30 24.63 -2.24 23.57
C PRO A 30 24.24 -3.51 22.81
N PHE A 31 22.96 -3.62 22.48
CA PHE A 31 22.49 -4.56 21.47
C PHE A 31 23.07 -4.12 20.13
N ILE A 32 24.35 -4.42 19.90
CA ILE A 32 24.87 -4.53 18.55
C ILE A 32 24.35 -5.87 18.06
N ASP A 33 23.26 -5.80 17.30
CA ASP A 33 22.72 -6.94 16.57
C ASP A 33 23.78 -7.38 15.53
N LEU A 34 24.60 -8.34 15.94
CA LEU A 34 25.65 -8.98 15.13
C LEU A 34 25.11 -10.18 14.36
N THR A 35 23.79 -10.30 14.17
CA THR A 35 23.26 -11.27 13.21
C THR A 35 23.62 -10.80 11.80
N LYS A 36 24.70 -11.38 11.28
CA LYS A 36 25.26 -11.10 9.95
C LYS A 36 24.32 -11.52 8.80
N ASP A 37 23.23 -12.19 9.13
CA ASP A 37 22.21 -12.66 8.19
C ASP A 37 20.96 -11.78 8.30
N LYS A 38 21.06 -10.60 7.69
CA LYS A 38 19.97 -9.66 7.38
C LYS A 38 18.96 -10.24 6.38
N VAL A 39 18.66 -11.54 6.44
CA VAL A 39 17.72 -12.22 5.52
C VAL A 39 16.30 -11.67 5.67
N TYR A 40 16.01 -11.00 6.79
CA TYR A 40 14.74 -10.31 7.07
C TYR A 40 14.84 -8.78 7.02
N SER A 41 15.96 -8.21 6.55
CA SER A 41 16.08 -6.76 6.44
C SER A 41 15.61 -6.29 5.08
N LEU A 42 14.86 -5.21 5.07
CA LEU A 42 14.39 -4.56 3.85
C LEU A 42 15.58 -4.13 2.97
N SER A 43 15.46 -4.33 1.65
CA SER A 43 16.53 -4.01 0.71
C SER A 43 16.87 -2.51 0.70
N SER A 44 18.07 -2.15 0.24
CA SER A 44 18.47 -0.74 0.11
C SER A 44 17.58 0.03 -0.86
N GLY A 45 17.08 -0.64 -1.91
CA GLY A 45 16.16 -0.09 -2.89
C GLY A 45 14.82 0.28 -2.27
N SER A 46 14.23 -0.65 -1.53
CA SER A 46 12.94 -0.46 -0.86
C SER A 46 13.04 0.59 0.27
N LYS A 47 14.15 0.60 1.03
CA LYS A 47 14.44 1.66 2.01
C LYS A 47 14.48 3.05 1.37
N SER A 48 15.10 3.17 0.21
CA SER A 48 15.19 4.44 -0.53
C SER A 48 13.83 4.85 -1.09
N LEU A 49 13.06 3.88 -1.60
CA LEU A 49 11.70 4.10 -2.09
C LEU A 49 10.80 4.70 -1.01
N VAL A 50 10.72 4.07 0.17
CA VAL A 50 9.79 4.55 1.20
C VAL A 50 10.23 5.85 1.88
N LYS A 51 11.52 6.19 1.82
CA LYS A 51 12.02 7.52 2.23
C LYS A 51 11.60 8.64 1.28
N SER A 52 11.23 8.31 0.04
CA SER A 52 10.78 9.29 -0.96
C SER A 52 9.28 9.62 -0.89
N LEU A 53 8.54 8.96 0.01
CA LEU A 53 7.11 9.22 0.22
C LEU A 53 6.90 10.68 0.66
N LYS A 54 6.09 11.40 -0.11
CA LYS A 54 5.70 12.81 0.15
C LYS A 54 4.43 12.89 1.00
N GLU A 55 3.60 11.86 0.95
CA GLU A 55 2.36 11.70 1.71
C GLU A 55 2.42 10.44 2.59
N PRO A 56 1.54 10.28 3.60
CA PRO A 56 1.49 9.06 4.37
C PRO A 56 0.92 7.89 3.53
N LEU A 57 1.63 6.76 3.53
CA LEU A 57 1.17 5.49 2.97
C LEU A 57 0.54 4.65 4.10
N SER A 58 -0.75 4.37 3.99
CA SER A 58 -1.44 3.47 4.91
C SER A 58 -1.56 2.07 4.31
N VAL A 59 -1.12 1.08 5.06
CA VAL A 59 -1.20 -0.33 4.68
C VAL A 59 -2.15 -1.06 5.62
N LYS A 60 -3.16 -1.71 5.04
CA LYS A 60 -4.13 -2.54 5.76
C LYS A 60 -3.92 -4.00 5.39
N PHE A 61 -3.66 -4.83 6.39
CA PHE A 61 -3.48 -6.27 6.24
C PHE A 61 -4.73 -7.01 6.69
N PHE A 62 -5.52 -7.47 5.73
CA PHE A 62 -6.74 -8.24 5.94
C PHE A 62 -6.38 -9.71 6.09
N LEU A 63 -6.62 -10.27 7.28
CA LEU A 63 -6.18 -11.60 7.65
C LEU A 63 -7.29 -12.36 8.36
N THR A 64 -7.46 -13.64 8.02
CA THR A 64 -8.19 -14.58 8.88
C THR A 64 -7.29 -15.00 10.06
N PRO A 65 -7.72 -14.85 11.33
CA PRO A 65 -6.88 -15.20 12.47
C PRO A 65 -6.53 -16.70 12.51
N ASN A 66 -5.35 -17.02 13.08
CA ASN A 66 -4.92 -18.38 13.41
C ASN A 66 -4.87 -19.34 12.20
N LEU A 67 -4.46 -18.85 11.03
CA LEU A 67 -4.22 -19.73 9.89
C LEU A 67 -3.03 -20.66 10.16
N PRO A 68 -3.11 -21.94 9.78
CA PRO A 68 -2.04 -22.91 9.99
C PRO A 68 -0.90 -22.71 8.97
N PRO A 69 0.27 -23.34 9.18
CA PRO A 69 1.33 -23.35 8.19
C PRO A 69 0.83 -23.84 6.82
N PRO A 70 1.30 -23.25 5.70
CA PRO A 70 2.37 -22.25 5.64
C PRO A 70 1.91 -20.80 5.90
N PHE A 71 0.61 -20.56 6.03
CA PHE A 71 0.04 -19.20 6.11
C PHE A 71 0.43 -18.44 7.39
N SER A 72 0.55 -19.10 8.54
CA SER A 72 1.09 -18.46 9.76
C SER A 72 2.52 -17.95 9.56
N THR A 73 3.34 -18.65 8.75
CA THR A 73 4.69 -18.21 8.40
C THR A 73 4.65 -16.96 7.53
N TYR A 74 3.70 -16.89 6.59
CA TYR A 74 3.53 -15.72 5.72
C TYR A 74 3.06 -14.51 6.51
N GLU A 75 2.11 -14.68 7.44
CA GLU A 75 1.68 -13.65 8.37
C GLU A 75 2.87 -13.05 9.14
N LYS A 76 3.71 -13.92 9.72
CA LYS A 76 4.91 -13.47 10.44
C LYS A 76 5.86 -12.69 9.52
N TYR A 77 6.13 -13.20 8.33
CA TYR A 77 6.99 -12.53 7.35
C TYR A 77 6.45 -11.14 6.95
N ILE A 78 5.15 -11.01 6.70
CA ILE A 78 4.50 -9.73 6.37
C ILE A 78 4.64 -8.73 7.53
N LYS A 79 4.39 -9.17 8.77
CA LYS A 79 4.54 -8.34 9.97
C LYS A 79 5.97 -7.83 10.13
N ASP A 80 6.95 -8.72 9.97
CA ASP A 80 8.37 -8.38 10.08
C ASP A 80 8.78 -7.41 8.96
N LEU A 81 8.31 -7.65 7.72
CA LEU A 81 8.58 -6.80 6.57
C LEU A 81 8.01 -5.38 6.75
N PHE A 82 6.77 -5.23 7.22
CA PHE A 82 6.19 -3.90 7.47
C PHE A 82 6.75 -3.20 8.70
N ALA A 83 7.29 -3.94 9.68
CA ALA A 83 8.08 -3.34 10.75
C ALA A 83 9.36 -2.67 10.19
N GLU A 84 10.04 -3.32 9.24
CA GLU A 84 11.21 -2.75 8.55
C GLU A 84 10.83 -1.54 7.68
N TYR A 85 9.73 -1.61 6.93
CA TYR A 85 9.22 -0.46 6.16
C TYR A 85 8.94 0.74 7.06
N LYS A 86 8.26 0.52 8.20
CA LYS A 86 7.97 1.56 9.18
C LYS A 86 9.24 2.14 9.81
N SER A 87 10.22 1.28 10.11
CA SER A 87 11.54 1.71 10.62
C SER A 87 12.26 2.62 9.60
N ALA A 88 12.18 2.29 8.32
CA ALA A 88 12.83 3.06 7.25
C ALA A 88 12.11 4.38 6.90
N ALA A 89 10.78 4.39 6.89
CA ALA A 89 9.94 5.54 6.49
C ALA A 89 9.52 6.44 7.66
N GLY A 90 9.66 5.96 8.90
CA GLY A 90 9.21 6.66 10.10
C GLY A 90 7.68 6.80 10.14
N LYS A 91 7.20 8.05 10.24
CA LYS A 91 5.76 8.35 10.36
C LYS A 91 5.00 8.29 9.04
N ASN A 92 5.71 8.18 7.90
CA ASN A 92 5.09 8.19 6.58
C ASN A 92 4.52 6.82 6.18
N ILE A 93 4.66 5.78 7.02
CA ILE A 93 4.00 4.49 6.81
C ILE A 93 3.23 4.08 8.07
N SER A 94 1.96 3.72 7.90
CA SER A 94 1.17 3.01 8.89
C SER A 94 0.86 1.59 8.44
N PHE A 95 0.82 0.65 9.39
CA PHE A 95 0.48 -0.74 9.15
C PHE A 95 -0.57 -1.17 10.19
N GLU A 96 -1.72 -1.61 9.71
CA GLU A 96 -2.86 -2.03 10.52
C GLU A 96 -3.28 -3.44 10.11
N ILE A 97 -3.61 -4.30 11.08
CA ILE A 97 -4.13 -5.64 10.83
C ILE A 97 -5.62 -5.64 11.11
N ILE A 98 -6.40 -6.14 10.15
CA ILE A 98 -7.85 -6.20 10.19
C ILE A 98 -8.29 -7.65 10.09
N ASP A 99 -9.11 -8.09 11.04
CA ASP A 99 -9.74 -9.41 10.97
C ASP A 99 -10.79 -9.44 9.85
N ALA A 100 -10.45 -10.10 8.75
CA ALA A 100 -11.32 -10.21 7.59
C ALA A 100 -12.48 -11.19 7.79
N SER A 101 -12.39 -12.09 8.78
CA SER A 101 -13.47 -13.05 9.07
C SER A 101 -14.72 -12.37 9.62
N THR A 102 -14.55 -11.23 10.28
CA THR A 102 -15.63 -10.39 10.81
C THR A 102 -15.91 -9.15 9.94
N ASN A 103 -15.04 -8.84 8.97
CA ASN A 103 -15.12 -7.63 8.15
C ASN A 103 -15.06 -7.91 6.64
N THR A 104 -15.79 -8.92 6.16
CA THR A 104 -15.74 -9.39 4.76
C THR A 104 -16.15 -8.31 3.75
N ILE A 105 -17.18 -7.52 4.06
CA ILE A 105 -17.64 -6.41 3.20
C ILE A 105 -16.52 -5.38 3.04
N VAL A 106 -15.86 -5.01 4.13
CA VAL A 106 -14.74 -4.06 4.11
C VAL A 106 -13.58 -4.63 3.31
N ALA A 107 -13.21 -5.89 3.53
CA ALA A 107 -12.15 -6.55 2.77
C ALA A 107 -12.42 -6.47 1.25
N ASN A 108 -13.64 -6.79 0.82
CA ASN A 108 -14.04 -6.71 -0.59
C ASN A 108 -13.98 -5.28 -1.14
N GLN A 109 -14.34 -4.26 -0.35
CA GLN A 109 -14.22 -2.84 -0.76
C GLN A 109 -12.78 -2.41 -1.03
N TYR A 110 -11.80 -3.02 -0.36
CA TYR A 110 -10.37 -2.81 -0.61
C TYR A 110 -9.80 -3.80 -1.66
N GLY A 111 -10.65 -4.55 -2.35
CA GLY A 111 -10.24 -5.50 -3.39
C GLY A 111 -9.57 -6.78 -2.86
N ILE A 112 -9.81 -7.13 -1.59
CA ILE A 112 -9.28 -8.35 -0.98
C ILE A 112 -10.24 -9.50 -1.24
N THR A 113 -9.71 -10.65 -1.64
CA THR A 113 -10.53 -11.83 -1.99
C THR A 113 -10.17 -13.02 -1.12
N SER A 114 -11.18 -13.83 -0.79
CA SER A 114 -10.97 -15.08 -0.07
C SER A 114 -10.46 -16.17 -0.99
N THR A 115 -9.62 -17.07 -0.47
CA THR A 115 -9.20 -18.31 -1.14
C THR A 115 -9.51 -19.51 -0.25
N GLN A 116 -9.94 -20.60 -0.88
CA GLN A 116 -10.06 -21.90 -0.22
C GLN A 116 -8.68 -22.53 -0.05
N ILE A 117 -8.29 -22.77 1.20
CA ILE A 117 -7.01 -23.37 1.57
C ILE A 117 -7.25 -24.78 2.13
N ASN A 118 -6.32 -25.69 1.84
CA ASN A 118 -6.33 -27.02 2.44
C ASN A 118 -5.45 -27.00 3.69
N VAL A 119 -6.04 -27.43 4.80
CA VAL A 119 -5.39 -27.50 6.10
C VAL A 119 -5.32 -28.95 6.53
N LEU A 120 -4.14 -29.39 6.97
CA LEU A 120 -3.97 -30.67 7.62
C LEU A 120 -4.25 -30.51 9.13
N GLU A 121 -5.34 -31.08 9.63
CA GLU A 121 -5.67 -31.12 11.05
C GLU A 121 -5.77 -32.58 11.50
N LYS A 122 -4.89 -33.01 12.42
CA LYS A 122 -4.92 -34.36 13.04
C LYS A 122 -5.19 -35.47 12.01
N ASP A 123 -4.35 -35.54 10.99
CA ASP A 123 -4.37 -36.55 9.92
C ASP A 123 -5.59 -36.49 8.97
N GLN A 124 -6.38 -35.41 9.02
CA GLN A 124 -7.46 -35.13 8.07
C GLN A 124 -7.20 -33.83 7.32
N THR A 125 -7.41 -33.84 6.00
CA THR A 125 -7.39 -32.60 5.21
C THR A 125 -8.77 -31.97 5.26
N SER A 126 -8.85 -30.78 5.86
CA SER A 126 -10.05 -29.95 5.88
C SER A 126 -9.85 -28.71 5.02
N SER A 127 -10.89 -28.31 4.31
CA SER A 127 -10.83 -27.12 3.46
C SER A 127 -11.45 -25.94 4.20
N LYS A 128 -10.72 -24.82 4.26
CA LYS A 128 -11.13 -23.61 4.97
C LYS A 128 -11.09 -22.40 4.04
N ILE A 129 -12.02 -21.48 4.20
CA ILE A 129 -11.98 -20.18 3.51
C ILE A 129 -11.06 -19.26 4.32
N ALA A 130 -10.08 -18.65 3.65
CA ALA A 130 -9.10 -17.78 4.27
C ALA A 130 -8.95 -16.46 3.51
N TYR A 131 -8.64 -15.40 4.25
CA TYR A 131 -8.23 -14.10 3.75
C TYR A 131 -6.78 -13.83 4.19
N MET A 132 -5.97 -13.30 3.27
CA MET A 132 -4.61 -12.86 3.53
C MET A 132 -4.20 -11.84 2.47
N GLY A 133 -4.76 -10.64 2.52
CA GLY A 133 -4.54 -9.62 1.49
C GLY A 133 -4.07 -8.29 2.06
N LEU A 134 -3.41 -7.51 1.21
CA LEU A 134 -2.83 -6.20 1.58
C LEU A 134 -3.49 -5.12 0.74
N ALA A 135 -3.92 -4.04 1.38
CA ALA A 135 -4.40 -2.83 0.71
C ALA A 135 -3.47 -1.66 1.02
N PHE A 136 -3.12 -0.90 0.00
CA PHE A 136 -2.19 0.23 0.03
C PHE A 136 -2.94 1.49 -0.33
N ILE A 137 -2.95 2.46 0.58
CA ILE A 137 -3.65 3.73 0.42
C ILE A 137 -2.62 4.85 0.47
N TYR A 138 -2.55 5.65 -0.61
CA TYR A 138 -1.63 6.78 -0.75
C TYR A 138 -2.35 7.92 -1.48
N GLY A 139 -2.58 9.04 -0.81
CA GLY A 139 -3.53 10.06 -1.25
C GLY A 139 -4.93 9.45 -1.41
N ASP A 140 -5.60 9.70 -2.55
CA ASP A 140 -6.89 9.07 -2.87
C ASP A 140 -6.75 7.80 -3.74
N SER A 141 -5.51 7.32 -3.94
CA SER A 141 -5.27 6.09 -4.70
C SER A 141 -5.19 4.87 -3.79
N ILE A 142 -5.89 3.81 -4.22
CA ILE A 142 -5.89 2.49 -3.56
C ILE A 142 -5.38 1.45 -4.54
N GLU A 143 -4.46 0.61 -4.10
CA GLU A 143 -4.01 -0.59 -4.80
C GLU A 143 -3.98 -1.76 -3.82
N SER A 144 -4.08 -3.00 -4.30
CA SER A 144 -4.14 -4.16 -3.41
C SER A 144 -3.40 -5.40 -3.94
N ILE A 145 -3.01 -6.26 -3.01
CA ILE A 145 -2.65 -7.65 -3.24
C ILE A 145 -3.84 -8.47 -2.72
N PRO A 146 -4.70 -9.01 -3.60
CA PRO A 146 -5.96 -9.62 -3.18
C PRO A 146 -5.77 -10.82 -2.23
N PHE A 147 -4.72 -11.61 -2.47
CA PHE A 147 -4.35 -12.74 -1.61
C PHE A 147 -2.85 -13.07 -1.75
N VAL A 148 -2.13 -13.17 -0.63
CA VAL A 148 -0.72 -13.53 -0.57
C VAL A 148 -0.56 -15.05 -0.55
N ARG A 149 0.05 -15.61 -1.59
CA ARG A 149 0.25 -17.06 -1.75
C ARG A 149 1.64 -17.55 -1.36
N SER A 150 2.63 -16.66 -1.36
CA SER A 150 4.04 -16.94 -1.07
C SER A 150 4.73 -15.69 -0.52
N THR A 151 5.81 -15.89 0.22
CA THR A 151 6.74 -14.82 0.62
C THR A 151 7.76 -14.51 -0.47
N GLU A 152 7.96 -15.42 -1.42
CA GLU A 152 8.88 -15.25 -2.53
C GLU A 152 8.41 -14.11 -3.45
N GLY A 153 9.29 -13.14 -3.69
CA GLY A 153 9.00 -11.96 -4.51
C GLY A 153 8.00 -10.97 -3.90
N LEU A 154 7.53 -11.20 -2.67
CA LEU A 154 6.52 -10.34 -2.05
C LEU A 154 7.03 -8.91 -1.83
N GLU A 155 8.27 -8.74 -1.36
CA GLU A 155 8.90 -7.41 -1.21
C GLU A 155 8.92 -6.64 -2.53
N TYR A 156 9.35 -7.29 -3.62
CA TYR A 156 9.38 -6.68 -4.95
C TYR A 156 7.98 -6.30 -5.45
N ASN A 157 6.99 -7.16 -5.22
CA ASN A 157 5.60 -6.86 -5.58
C ASN A 157 5.07 -5.63 -4.82
N ILE A 158 5.34 -5.57 -3.51
CA ILE A 158 4.99 -4.42 -2.65
C ILE A 158 5.68 -3.14 -3.15
N ASP A 159 6.99 -3.19 -3.40
CA ASP A 159 7.73 -2.05 -3.94
C ASP A 159 7.17 -1.54 -5.26
N THR A 160 6.76 -2.46 -6.13
CA THR A 160 6.17 -2.13 -7.42
C THR A 160 4.84 -1.40 -7.24
N ILE A 161 4.00 -1.85 -6.31
CA ILE A 161 2.74 -1.18 -5.96
C ILE A 161 3.01 0.20 -5.38
N ILE A 162 3.93 0.33 -4.43
CA ILE A 162 4.29 1.62 -3.81
C ILE A 162 4.79 2.59 -4.88
N ARG A 163 5.67 2.14 -5.78
CA ARG A 163 6.17 2.97 -6.89
C ARG A 163 5.06 3.40 -7.83
N LYS A 164 4.15 2.50 -8.20
CA LYS A 164 2.98 2.81 -9.02
C LYS A 164 2.10 3.88 -8.36
N LEU A 165 1.86 3.77 -7.06
CA LEU A 165 1.10 4.76 -6.29
C LEU A 165 1.78 6.13 -6.28
N ILE A 166 3.10 6.18 -6.02
CA ILE A 166 3.89 7.41 -6.07
C ILE A 166 3.82 8.04 -7.46
N ASP A 167 4.08 7.27 -8.51
CA ASP A 167 4.09 7.77 -9.90
C ASP A 167 2.71 8.28 -10.32
N LYS A 168 1.64 7.59 -9.92
CA LYS A 168 0.26 8.01 -10.20
C LYS A 168 -0.06 9.33 -9.48
N ASN A 169 0.27 9.44 -8.20
CA ASN A 169 0.03 10.64 -7.42
C ASN A 169 0.85 11.83 -7.96
N ASP A 170 2.12 11.62 -8.29
CA ASP A 170 3.00 12.65 -8.84
C ASP A 170 2.50 13.13 -10.21
N LYS A 171 2.08 12.22 -11.11
CA LYS A 171 1.52 12.60 -12.42
C LYS A 171 0.24 13.41 -12.28
N LEU A 172 -0.69 12.98 -11.42
CA LEU A 172 -1.97 13.66 -11.22
C LEU A 172 -1.80 15.00 -10.49
N SER A 173 -0.83 15.11 -9.59
CA SER A 173 -0.48 16.36 -8.90
C SER A 173 0.13 17.41 -9.85
N ARG A 174 0.81 16.98 -10.91
CA ARG A 174 1.40 17.87 -11.93
C ARG A 174 0.39 18.36 -12.97
N LEU A 175 -0.84 17.85 -12.97
CA LEU A 175 -1.91 18.38 -13.83
C LEU A 175 -2.35 19.74 -13.28
N GLU A 176 -1.84 20.82 -13.88
CA GLU A 176 -2.21 22.21 -13.55
C GLU A 176 -3.69 22.48 -13.82
N ASN A 177 -4.28 21.81 -14.81
CA ASN A 177 -5.69 21.91 -15.18
C ASN A 177 -6.38 20.55 -15.12
N ASN A 178 -7.69 20.55 -14.90
CA ASN A 178 -8.50 19.34 -15.01
C ASN A 178 -8.41 18.76 -16.44
N LEU A 179 -8.45 17.43 -16.54
CA LEU A 179 -8.57 16.74 -17.82
C LEU A 179 -10.02 16.87 -18.30
N ASN A 180 -10.24 17.75 -19.28
CA ASN A 180 -11.57 17.96 -19.84
C ASN A 180 -11.82 16.93 -20.95
N VAL A 181 -12.86 16.11 -20.80
CA VAL A 181 -13.33 15.13 -21.77
C VAL A 181 -14.66 15.63 -22.33
N TYR A 182 -14.68 15.90 -23.63
CA TYR A 182 -15.88 16.38 -24.32
C TYR A 182 -16.52 15.23 -25.10
N TYR A 183 -17.77 14.91 -24.80
CA TYR A 183 -18.59 14.07 -25.67
C TYR A 183 -19.41 15.00 -26.56
N ILE A 184 -19.10 15.01 -27.85
CA ILE A 184 -19.80 15.84 -28.83
C ILE A 184 -20.79 14.95 -29.55
N SER A 185 -22.07 15.31 -29.45
CA SER A 185 -23.14 14.66 -30.18
C SER A 185 -23.64 15.50 -31.33
N SER A 186 -23.87 14.89 -32.51
CA SER A 186 -24.50 15.56 -33.64
C SER A 186 -25.62 14.71 -34.24
N PRO A 187 -26.74 15.33 -34.68
CA PRO A 187 -27.87 14.65 -35.34
C PRO A 187 -27.45 13.74 -36.49
N GLU A 188 -26.48 14.17 -37.29
CA GLU A 188 -26.00 13.45 -38.47
C GLU A 188 -25.31 12.12 -38.11
N VAL A 189 -24.70 12.04 -36.92
CA VAL A 189 -24.10 10.80 -36.39
C VAL A 189 -25.15 9.89 -35.79
N TYR A 190 -26.23 10.45 -35.23
CA TYR A 190 -27.31 9.71 -34.60
C TYR A 190 -28.19 8.95 -35.59
N GLU A 191 -28.38 9.49 -36.80
CA GLU A 191 -29.10 8.83 -37.89
C GLU A 191 -28.43 7.55 -38.38
N LEU A 192 -27.14 7.35 -38.05
CA LEU A 192 -26.37 6.15 -38.40
C LEU A 192 -26.46 5.05 -37.34
N LEU A 193 -27.06 5.32 -36.18
CA LEU A 193 -27.15 4.37 -35.06
C LEU A 193 -28.42 3.50 -35.13
N PRO A 194 -28.36 2.26 -34.62
CA PRO A 194 -29.55 1.42 -34.46
C PRO A 194 -30.61 2.10 -33.59
N ILE A 195 -31.88 1.90 -33.95
CA ILE A 195 -33.05 2.44 -33.22
C ILE A 195 -32.97 2.03 -31.74
N GLY A 196 -33.04 3.01 -30.83
CA GLY A 196 -33.00 2.80 -29.38
C GLY A 196 -31.62 2.90 -28.72
N ALA A 197 -30.53 3.03 -29.49
CA ALA A 197 -29.19 3.22 -28.93
C ALA A 197 -28.97 4.63 -28.32
N ILE A 198 -29.72 5.63 -28.79
CA ILE A 198 -29.49 7.06 -28.49
C ILE A 198 -29.79 7.42 -27.04
N GLU A 199 -30.86 6.86 -26.45
CA GLU A 199 -31.28 7.19 -25.07
C GLU A 199 -30.33 6.64 -24.00
N LEU A 200 -29.50 5.64 -24.33
CA LEU A 200 -28.66 4.95 -23.35
C LEU A 200 -27.22 5.46 -23.30
N ILE A 201 -26.75 6.14 -24.35
CA ILE A 201 -25.32 6.44 -24.52
C ILE A 201 -24.81 7.55 -23.58
N PRO A 202 -25.45 8.74 -23.47
CA PRO A 202 -24.91 9.83 -22.65
C PRO A 202 -24.85 9.46 -21.16
N ASP A 203 -25.91 8.85 -20.63
CA ASP A 203 -25.99 8.48 -19.22
C ASP A 203 -25.02 7.34 -18.87
N SER A 204 -24.93 6.32 -19.73
CA SER A 204 -23.99 5.20 -19.52
C SER A 204 -22.53 5.68 -19.56
N ILE A 205 -22.20 6.60 -20.48
CA ILE A 205 -20.87 7.20 -20.56
C ILE A 205 -20.63 8.08 -19.33
N MET A 206 -21.57 8.91 -18.94
CA MET A 206 -21.45 9.76 -17.74
C MET A 206 -21.22 8.93 -16.49
N GLN A 207 -21.95 7.83 -16.33
CA GLN A 207 -21.80 6.90 -15.21
C GLN A 207 -20.42 6.23 -15.23
N ALA A 208 -19.99 5.72 -16.40
CA ALA A 208 -18.68 5.10 -16.56
C ALA A 208 -17.54 6.10 -16.27
N VAL A 209 -17.66 7.35 -16.75
CA VAL A 209 -16.69 8.41 -16.50
C VAL A 209 -16.69 8.80 -15.03
N THR A 210 -17.85 8.91 -14.39
CA THR A 210 -17.97 9.22 -12.95
C THR A 210 -17.31 8.13 -12.10
N GLU A 211 -17.53 6.85 -12.45
CA GLU A 211 -16.91 5.72 -11.77
C GLU A 211 -15.39 5.70 -11.97
N ALA A 212 -14.92 5.96 -13.19
CA ALA A 212 -13.50 6.07 -13.49
C ALA A 212 -12.84 7.25 -12.77
N ASN A 213 -13.54 8.38 -12.63
CA ASN A 213 -13.00 9.61 -12.04
C ASN A 213 -12.69 9.46 -10.54
N LYS A 214 -13.38 8.55 -9.83
CA LYS A 214 -13.05 8.18 -8.44
C LYS A 214 -11.61 7.68 -8.31
N ASN A 215 -11.12 6.95 -9.32
CA ASN A 215 -9.76 6.43 -9.35
C ASN A 215 -8.74 7.45 -9.90
N LEU A 216 -9.19 8.63 -10.35
CA LEU A 216 -8.38 9.67 -10.96
C LEU A 216 -8.37 10.97 -10.12
N MET A 217 -8.55 10.86 -8.80
CA MET A 217 -8.51 12.00 -7.86
C MET A 217 -9.49 13.12 -8.25
N ASN A 218 -10.64 12.78 -8.86
CA ASN A 218 -11.62 13.73 -9.39
C ASN A 218 -11.04 14.77 -10.38
N LYS A 219 -9.94 14.43 -11.08
CA LYS A 219 -9.28 15.33 -12.05
C LYS A 219 -9.91 15.36 -13.43
N VAL A 220 -10.87 14.47 -13.73
CA VAL A 220 -11.57 14.45 -15.02
C VAL A 220 -12.85 15.27 -14.93
N VAL A 221 -13.04 16.20 -15.86
CA VAL A 221 -14.30 16.94 -16.04
C VAL A 221 -14.91 16.47 -17.34
N PHE A 222 -16.13 15.91 -17.26
CA PHE A 222 -16.86 15.48 -18.44
C PHE A 222 -17.90 16.52 -18.83
N THR A 223 -17.92 16.87 -20.10
CA THR A 223 -18.87 17.83 -20.66
C THR A 223 -19.53 17.20 -21.88
N HIS A 224 -20.86 17.05 -21.82
CA HIS A 224 -21.64 16.69 -23.00
C HIS A 224 -21.97 17.97 -23.77
N VAL A 225 -21.57 18.00 -25.04
CA VAL A 225 -21.84 19.09 -25.97
C VAL A 225 -22.84 18.59 -27.00
N ASP A 226 -24.07 19.07 -26.90
CA ASP A 226 -25.13 18.71 -27.84
C ASP A 226 -25.21 19.68 -29.02
N MET A 227 -24.93 19.16 -30.23
CA MET A 227 -25.02 19.91 -31.48
C MET A 227 -26.37 19.72 -32.19
N SER A 228 -27.35 19.06 -31.55
CA SER A 228 -28.72 18.99 -32.07
C SER A 228 -29.44 20.34 -32.06
N SER A 229 -29.03 21.24 -31.16
CA SER A 229 -29.47 22.63 -31.08
C SER A 229 -28.32 23.49 -30.55
N PRO A 230 -27.33 23.81 -31.41
CA PRO A 230 -26.11 24.48 -30.98
C PRO A 230 -26.42 25.86 -30.42
N ASN A 231 -25.77 26.19 -29.31
CA ASN A 231 -25.77 27.52 -28.71
C ASN A 231 -24.35 28.10 -28.78
N GLN A 232 -24.24 29.40 -28.46
CA GLN A 232 -22.97 30.12 -28.54
C GLN A 232 -21.86 29.50 -27.67
N GLU A 233 -22.23 28.92 -26.53
CA GLU A 233 -21.30 28.20 -25.63
C GLU A 233 -20.75 26.91 -26.27
N ASN A 234 -21.62 26.09 -26.88
CA ASN A 234 -21.25 24.86 -27.57
C ASN A 234 -20.34 25.14 -28.78
N GLU A 235 -20.64 26.20 -29.54
CA GLU A 235 -19.83 26.64 -30.68
C GLU A 235 -18.44 27.12 -30.24
N ASP A 236 -18.36 27.91 -29.16
CA ASP A 236 -17.11 28.40 -28.60
C ASP A 236 -16.24 27.25 -28.04
N ILE A 237 -16.86 26.25 -27.40
CA ILE A 237 -16.17 25.04 -26.93
C ILE A 237 -15.52 24.30 -28.10
N ILE A 238 -16.27 24.03 -29.18
CA ILE A 238 -15.76 23.31 -30.35
C ILE A 238 -14.66 24.11 -31.05
N LYS A 239 -14.85 25.42 -31.21
CA LYS A 239 -13.85 26.30 -31.81
C LYS A 239 -12.53 26.27 -31.04
N ASN A 240 -12.60 26.31 -29.71
CA ASN A 240 -11.43 26.21 -28.84
C ASN A 240 -10.74 24.84 -28.89
N LEU A 241 -11.50 23.75 -29.13
CA LEU A 241 -10.94 22.40 -29.32
C LEU A 241 -10.20 22.26 -30.64
N ILE A 242 -10.74 22.81 -31.73
CA ILE A 242 -10.14 22.74 -33.07
C ILE A 242 -8.88 23.61 -33.17
N LEU A 243 -8.89 24.80 -32.54
CA LEU A 243 -7.77 25.75 -32.58
C LEU A 243 -6.57 25.37 -31.70
N LYS A 244 -6.70 24.36 -30.84
CA LYS A 244 -5.61 23.86 -29.97
C LYS A 244 -4.73 22.78 -30.63
N ASN A 245 -5.07 22.35 -31.84
CA ASN A 245 -4.27 21.43 -32.66
C ASN A 245 -3.58 22.18 -33.81
#